data_AF-A0A9D1IZM1-F1
#
_entry.id   AF-A0A9D1IZM1-F1
#
_cell.length_a   1.000
_cell.length_b   1.000
_cell.length_c   1.000
_cell.angle_alpha   90.00
_cell.angle_beta   90.00
_cell.angle_gamma   90.00
#
_symmetry.space_group_name_H-M   'P 1'
#
loop_
_entity.id
_entity.type
_entity.pdbx_description
1 polymer ?
#
loop_
_entity_poly.entity_id
_entity_poly.type
_entity_poly.pdbx_seq_one_letter_code
_entity_poly.pdbx_strand_id
1 'polypeptide(L)' 'MSKNRREAKAHKAEVKKAVEELDSIRNQLGEVYVKFNNMTDPSALDTCIYEMSALKAKYNYAVRNLKSYFL' A
#
# COMPACT_ATOMS: atom_id res chain seq x y z
N MET A 1 1.80 -17.52 29.71
CA MET A 1 2.45 -16.74 28.63
C MET A 1 2.79 -15.36 29.17
N SER A 2 4.08 -15.01 29.30
CA SER A 2 4.52 -13.71 29.83
C SER A 2 3.97 -12.53 29.00
N LYS A 3 3.65 -11.41 29.66
CA LYS A 3 3.15 -10.16 29.06
C LYS A 3 4.01 -9.71 27.87
N ASN A 4 5.33 -9.77 28.02
CA ASN A 4 6.31 -9.39 27.00
C ASN A 4 6.18 -10.24 25.71
N ARG A 5 5.83 -11.53 25.83
CA ARG A 5 5.65 -12.41 24.67
C ARG A 5 4.37 -12.09 23.89
N ARG A 6 3.33 -11.59 24.57
CA ARG A 6 2.09 -11.14 23.93
C ARG A 6 2.30 -9.84 23.17
N GLU A 7 2.99 -8.88 23.78
CA GLU A 7 3.32 -7.59 23.16
C GLU A 7 4.20 -7.76 21.93
N ALA A 8 5.26 -8.57 22.00
CA ALA A 8 6.11 -8.87 20.85
C ALA A 8 5.34 -9.55 19.70
N LYS A 9 4.39 -10.45 20.02
CA LYS A 9 3.55 -11.10 19.01
C LYS A 9 2.59 -10.09 18.36
N ALA A 10 1.99 -9.20 19.15
CA ALA A 10 1.11 -8.15 18.64
C ALA A 10 1.87 -7.21 17.71
N HIS A 11 3.04 -6.72 18.12
CA HIS A 11 3.89 -5.86 17.29
C HIS A 11 4.27 -6.54 15.97
N LYS A 12 4.71 -7.81 16.00
CA LYS A 12 5.01 -8.57 14.77
C LYS A 12 3.79 -8.70 13.85
N ALA A 13 2.59 -8.87 14.41
CA ALA A 13 1.37 -8.96 13.62
C ALA A 13 1.04 -7.61 12.94
N GLU A 14 1.21 -6.49 13.64
CA GLU A 14 0.99 -5.15 13.07
C GLU A 14 1.99 -4.83 11.95
N VAL A 15 3.28 -5.13 12.15
CA VAL A 15 4.30 -5.00 11.10
C VAL A 15 3.94 -5.85 9.89
N LYS A 16 3.53 -7.10 10.10
CA LYS A 16 3.12 -7.99 9.01
C LYS A 16 1.95 -7.40 8.22
N LYS A 17 0.90 -6.89 8.88
CA LYS A 17 -0.24 -6.25 8.21
C LYS A 17 0.19 -5.03 7.40
N ALA A 18 1.08 -4.20 7.95
CA ALA A 18 1.59 -3.02 7.25
C ALA A 18 2.38 -3.37 5.98
N VAL A 19 3.13 -4.48 6.00
CA VAL A 19 3.81 -5.01 4.80
C VAL A 19 2.80 -5.53 3.78
N GLU A 20 1.81 -6.31 4.21
CA GLU A 20 0.75 -6.82 3.33
C GLU A 20 -0.05 -5.69 2.68
N GLU A 21 -0.32 -4.60 3.40
CA GLU A 21 -0.94 -3.41 2.83
C GLU A 21 -0.08 -2.78 1.73
N LEU A 22 1.23 -2.63 1.94
CA LEU A 22 2.14 -2.08 0.95
C LEU A 22 2.18 -2.92 -0.33
N ASP A 23 2.23 -4.23 -0.20
CA ASP A 23 2.25 -5.13 -1.35
C ASP A 23 0.91 -5.09 -2.11
N SER A 24 -0.21 -4.98 -1.41
CA SER A 24 -1.52 -4.75 -2.03
C SER A 24 -1.56 -3.45 -2.84
N ILE A 25 -1.04 -2.34 -2.30
CA ILE A 25 -0.98 -1.06 -3.01
C ILE A 25 -0.08 -1.15 -4.24
N ARG A 26 1.06 -1.86 -4.15
CA ARG A 26 1.97 -2.08 -5.29
C ARG A 26 1.29 -2.87 -6.40
N ASN A 27 0.54 -3.91 -6.07
CA ASN A 27 -0.21 -4.69 -7.05
C ASN A 27 -1.28 -3.83 -7.75
N GLN A 28 -2.07 -3.07 -6.97
CA GLN A 28 -3.06 -2.14 -7.52
C GLN A 28 -2.42 -1.10 -8.44
N LEU A 29 -1.28 -0.52 -8.07
CA LEU A 29 -0.53 0.38 -8.94
C LEU A 29 -0.18 -0.30 -10.26
N GLY A 30 0.38 -1.51 -10.21
CA GLY A 30 0.72 -2.31 -11.39
C GLY A 30 -0.50 -2.53 -12.30
N GLU A 31 -1.64 -2.89 -11.74
CA GLU A 31 -2.89 -3.06 -12.48
C GLU A 31 -3.35 -1.77 -13.16
N VAL A 32 -3.31 -0.63 -12.46
CA VAL A 32 -3.72 0.65 -13.05
C VAL A 32 -2.75 1.10 -14.13
N TYR A 33 -1.44 0.87 -13.97
CA TYR A 33 -0.46 1.10 -15.03
C TYR A 33 -0.77 0.27 -16.28
N VAL A 34 -1.12 -1.01 -16.11
CA VAL A 34 -1.53 -1.88 -17.23
C VAL A 34 -2.82 -1.36 -17.88
N LYS A 35 -3.82 -0.96 -17.10
CA LYS A 35 -5.06 -0.37 -17.64
C LYS A 35 -4.77 0.89 -18.44
N PHE A 36 -4.02 1.83 -17.87
CA PHE A 36 -3.64 3.09 -18.51
C PHE A 36 -2.97 2.85 -19.87
N ASN A 37 -2.01 1.94 -19.94
CA ASN A 37 -1.27 1.65 -21.17
C ASN A 37 -2.14 1.01 -22.27
N ASN A 38 -3.26 0.38 -21.91
CA ASN A 38 -4.16 -0.28 -22.85
C ASN A 38 -5.42 0.55 -23.17
N MET A 39 -5.59 1.71 -22.52
CA MET A 39 -6.78 2.55 -22.69
C MET A 39 -6.53 3.60 -23.79
N THR A 40 -7.53 3.81 -24.64
CA THR A 40 -7.49 4.88 -25.67
C THR A 40 -8.51 5.97 -25.40
N ASP A 41 -9.47 5.74 -24.51
CA ASP A 41 -10.49 6.72 -24.14
C ASP A 41 -9.88 7.78 -23.20
N PRO A 42 -9.91 9.07 -23.55
CA PRO A 42 -9.31 10.13 -22.74
C PRO A 42 -9.90 10.25 -21.32
N SER A 43 -11.21 10.08 -21.17
CA SER A 43 -11.88 10.19 -19.86
C SER A 43 -11.45 9.04 -18.93
N ALA A 44 -11.28 7.84 -19.48
CA ALA A 44 -10.79 6.68 -18.75
C ALA A 44 -9.29 6.80 -18.42
N LEU A 45 -8.48 7.45 -19.28
CA LEU A 45 -7.09 7.79 -18.97
C LEU A 45 -6.99 8.77 -17.79
N ASP A 46 -7.81 9.82 -17.78
CA ASP A 46 -7.87 10.76 -16.65
C ASP A 46 -8.24 10.04 -15.36
N THR A 47 -9.22 9.13 -15.41
CA THR A 47 -9.60 8.29 -14.27
C THR A 47 -8.41 7.47 -13.76
N CYS A 48 -7.66 6.82 -14.65
CA CYS A 48 -6.46 6.07 -14.28
C CYS A 48 -5.40 6.98 -13.64
N ILE A 49 -5.19 8.20 -14.14
CA ILE A 49 -4.23 9.16 -13.58
C ILE A 49 -4.62 9.55 -12.15
N TYR A 50 -5.90 9.82 -11.89
CA TYR A 50 -6.41 10.10 -10.54
C TYR A 50 -6.22 8.90 -9.61
N GLU A 51 -6.55 7.70 -10.07
CA GLU A 51 -6.41 6.47 -9.30
C GLU A 51 -4.92 6.20 -8.95
N MET A 52 -4.01 6.34 -9.91
CA MET A 52 -2.56 6.22 -9.69
C MET A 52 -2.05 7.24 -8.67
N SER A 53 -2.54 8.47 -8.74
CA SER A 53 -2.14 9.54 -7.81
C SER A 53 -2.61 9.24 -6.39
N ALA A 54 -3.85 8.78 -6.23
CA ALA A 54 -4.38 8.34 -4.95
C ALA A 54 -3.61 7.14 -4.37
N LEU A 55 -3.32 6.14 -5.20
CA LEU A 55 -2.53 4.97 -4.80
C LEU A 55 -1.10 5.33 -4.42
N LYS A 56 -0.45 6.27 -5.13
CA LYS A 56 0.88 6.79 -4.75
C LYS A 56 0.85 7.51 -3.41
N ALA A 57 -0.17 8.34 -3.15
CA ALA A 57 -0.33 8.98 -1.86
C ALA A 57 -0.52 7.95 -0.73
N LYS A 58 -1.35 6.93 -0.96
CA LYS A 58 -1.56 5.82 -0.03
C LYS A 58 -0.27 5.02 0.22
N TYR A 59 0.51 4.73 -0.83
CA TYR A 59 1.80 4.07 -0.72
C TYR A 59 2.77 4.87 0.16
N ASN A 60 2.90 6.18 -0.09
CA ASN A 60 3.77 7.05 0.70
C ASN A 60 3.38 7.06 2.19
N TYR A 61 2.08 7.13 2.47
CA TYR A 61 1.58 7.04 3.84
C TYR A 61 1.90 5.68 4.48
N ALA A 62 1.63 4.59 3.78
CA ALA A 62 1.89 3.23 4.27
C ALA A 62 3.38 2.99 4.51
N VAL A 63 4.28 3.52 3.67
CA VAL A 63 5.73 3.46 3.90
C VAL A 63 6.12 4.23 5.16
N ARG A 64 5.55 5.42 5.38
CA ARG A 64 5.81 6.21 6.59
C ARG A 64 5.33 5.47 7.84
N ASN A 65 4.15 4.86 7.79
CA ASN A 65 3.60 4.05 8.86
C ASN A 65 4.44 2.80 9.14
N LEU A 66 4.92 2.11 8.09
CA LEU A 66 5.79 0.95 8.27
C LEU A 66 7.10 1.35 8.96
N LYS A 67 7.71 2.47 8.55
CA LYS A 67 8.94 2.99 9.15
C LYS A 67 8.79 3.30 10.63
N SER A 68 7.62 3.75 11.10
CA SER A 68 7.40 4.06 12.52
C SER A 68 7.34 2.82 13.42
N TYR A 69 7.36 1.59 12.88
CA TYR A 69 7.55 0.39 13.69
C TYR A 69 9.03 0.04 13.93
N PHE A 70 9.96 0.67 13.20
CA PHE A 70 11.39 0.38 13.25
C PHE A 70 12.24 1.52 13.81
N LEU A 71 11.65 2.71 13.98
CA LEU A 71 12.25 3.92 14.55
C LEU A 71 11.66 4.17 15.95
#